data_AF-A0AAE9SFH9-F1
#
_entry.id   AF-A0AAE9SFH9-F1
#
_cell.length_a   1.000
_cell.length_b   1.000
_cell.length_c   1.000
_cell.angle_alpha   90.00
_cell.angle_beta   90.00
_cell.angle_gamma   90.00
#
_symmetry.space_group_name_H-M   'P 1'
#
loop_
_entity.id
_entity.type
_entity.pdbx_description
1 polymer ?
#
loop_
_entity_poly.entity_id
_entity_poly.type
_entity_poly.pdbx_seq_one_letter_code
_entity_poly.pdbx_strand_id
1 'polypeptide(L)'
;MPSALSAALAGSPLAAQLRDIHPGPALGSAVDPRLLGWGWLLIILLCALLITTLALALWRQRRWARQIEWQEAELVPRLQAVLRQAALAHWPEARHLQGEAWLAWLDARGGSRFAEFAPLWPHWLYGRGEPDATQQAALRRCYLRWGRRCVSPPRLLTRATGWGRRHDGGAT
;
A
#
# COMPACT_ATOMS: atom_id res chain seq x y z
N MET A 1 -1.58 -63.38 37.22
CA MET A 1 -1.09 -63.28 38.61
C MET A 1 -0.02 -62.18 38.74
N PRO A 2 -0.40 -60.90 38.92
CA PRO A 2 0.54 -59.80 39.14
C PRO A 2 0.46 -59.22 40.58
N SER A 3 0.01 -60.01 41.56
CA SER A 3 -0.37 -59.49 42.90
C SER A 3 0.76 -59.51 43.93
N ALA A 4 1.81 -60.30 43.72
CA ALA A 4 2.89 -60.47 44.70
C ALA A 4 3.94 -59.35 44.63
N LEU A 5 4.20 -58.79 43.45
CA LEU A 5 5.17 -57.70 43.25
C LEU A 5 4.66 -56.36 43.82
N SER A 6 3.36 -56.07 43.68
CA SER A 6 2.75 -54.84 44.21
C SER A 6 2.71 -54.80 45.74
N ALA A 7 2.51 -55.96 46.39
CA ALA A 7 2.52 -56.06 47.85
C ALA A 7 3.95 -55.95 48.43
N ALA A 8 4.95 -56.50 47.73
CA ALA A 8 6.36 -56.41 48.14
C ALA A 8 6.90 -54.96 48.05
N LEU A 9 6.41 -54.16 47.10
CA LEU A 9 6.76 -52.74 47.03
C LEU A 9 6.10 -51.89 48.12
N ALA A 10 4.91 -52.26 48.62
CA ALA A 10 4.15 -51.48 49.59
C ALA A 10 4.84 -51.35 50.97
N GLY A 11 5.71 -52.29 51.32
CA GLY A 11 6.54 -52.25 52.54
C GLY A 11 8.00 -51.84 52.31
N SER A 12 8.37 -51.50 51.07
CA SER A 12 9.75 -51.14 50.75
C SER A 12 10.02 -49.65 51.05
N PRO A 13 11.24 -49.27 51.46
CA PRO A 13 11.62 -47.86 51.66
C PRO A 13 11.50 -47.04 50.37
N LEU A 14 11.49 -47.70 49.21
CA LEU A 14 11.23 -47.11 47.89
C LEU A 14 9.80 -46.59 47.75
N ALA A 15 8.79 -47.25 48.32
CA ALA A 15 7.41 -46.76 48.28
C ALA A 15 7.17 -45.57 49.22
N ALA A 16 7.91 -45.49 50.34
CA ALA A 16 7.92 -44.31 51.19
C ALA A 16 8.62 -43.12 50.49
N GLN A 17 9.75 -43.36 49.82
CA GLN A 17 10.44 -42.34 49.01
C GLN A 17 9.61 -41.86 47.81
N LEU A 18 8.86 -42.75 47.14
CA LEU A 18 7.97 -42.38 46.05
C LEU A 18 6.74 -41.59 46.52
N ARG A 19 6.29 -41.79 47.76
CA ARG A 19 5.19 -41.04 48.36
C ARG A 19 5.60 -39.60 48.72
N ASP A 20 6.89 -39.38 49.02
CA ASP A 20 7.47 -38.06 49.26
C ASP A 20 7.82 -37.30 47.98
N ILE A 21 7.75 -37.95 46.81
CA ILE A 21 7.75 -37.24 45.54
C ILE A 21 6.36 -36.62 45.38
N HIS A 22 6.20 -35.42 45.92
CA HIS A 22 5.12 -34.55 45.51
C HIS A 22 5.15 -34.48 43.97
N PRO A 23 4.04 -34.81 43.28
CA PRO A 23 3.98 -34.55 41.85
C PRO A 23 4.26 -33.06 41.69
N GLY A 24 5.40 -32.73 41.06
CA GLY A 24 5.77 -31.35 40.77
C GLY A 24 4.59 -30.67 40.06
N PRO A 25 4.38 -29.36 40.28
CA PRO A 25 3.25 -28.65 39.69
C PRO A 25 3.18 -29.02 38.22
N ALA A 26 2.03 -29.55 37.79
CA ALA A 26 1.83 -29.92 36.41
C ALA A 26 2.25 -28.71 35.58
N LEU A 27 3.20 -28.91 34.66
CA LEU A 27 3.60 -27.92 33.66
C LEU A 27 2.44 -27.75 32.66
N GLY A 28 1.22 -27.52 33.15
CA GLY A 28 0.12 -27.03 32.37
C GLY A 28 0.45 -25.60 32.05
N SER A 29 1.23 -25.40 30.98
CA SER A 29 1.52 -24.17 30.26
C SER A 29 0.88 -22.95 30.92
N ALA A 30 1.42 -22.52 32.06
CA ALA A 30 0.94 -21.37 32.79
C ALA A 30 1.48 -20.18 32.03
N VAL A 31 0.80 -19.84 30.93
CA VAL A 31 1.10 -18.63 30.17
C VAL A 31 0.92 -17.48 31.17
N ASP A 32 2.02 -16.84 31.54
CA ASP A 32 1.98 -15.77 32.52
C ASP A 32 0.94 -14.73 32.07
N PRO A 33 -0.07 -14.39 32.89
CA PRO A 33 -1.14 -13.47 32.50
C PRO A 33 -0.61 -12.09 32.10
N ARG A 34 0.58 -11.73 32.59
CA ARG A 34 1.31 -10.52 32.23
C ARG A 34 1.82 -10.57 30.79
N LEU A 35 2.40 -11.68 30.35
CA LEU A 35 2.86 -11.87 28.96
C LEU A 35 1.68 -11.82 27.99
N LEU A 36 0.53 -12.38 28.39
CA LEU A 36 -0.72 -12.28 27.63
C LEU A 36 -1.15 -10.81 27.48
N GLY A 37 -1.10 -10.03 28.57
CA GLY A 37 -1.43 -8.60 28.56
C GLY A 37 -0.50 -7.77 27.65
N TRP A 38 0.82 -7.99 27.74
CA TRP A 38 1.79 -7.34 26.85
C TRP A 38 1.61 -7.75 25.38
N GLY A 39 1.26 -9.01 25.13
CA GLY A 39 0.94 -9.50 23.79
C GLY A 39 -0.29 -8.77 23.20
N TRP A 40 -1.36 -8.64 23.97
CA TRP A 40 -2.55 -7.89 23.54
C TRP A 40 -2.26 -6.40 23.33
N LEU A 41 -1.47 -5.76 24.20
CA LEU A 41 -1.03 -4.39 23.99
C LEU A 41 -0.24 -4.21 22.70
N LEU A 42 0.68 -5.13 22.40
CA LEU A 42 1.45 -5.13 21.16
C LEU A 42 0.53 -5.30 19.94
N ILE A 43 -0.45 -6.22 20.02
CA ILE A 43 -1.42 -6.46 18.95
C ILE A 43 -2.28 -5.21 18.73
N ILE A 44 -2.81 -4.60 19.79
CA ILE A 44 -3.61 -3.37 19.70
C ILE A 44 -2.78 -2.25 19.09
N LEU A 45 -1.54 -2.08 19.52
CA LEU A 45 -0.63 -1.06 18.99
C LEU A 45 -0.37 -1.29 17.49
N LEU A 46 -0.09 -2.54 17.09
CA LEU A 46 0.12 -2.90 15.69
C LEU A 46 -1.14 -2.65 14.84
N CYS A 47 -2.31 -3.07 15.34
CA CYS A 47 -3.59 -2.82 14.70
C CYS A 47 -3.87 -1.31 14.57
N ALA A 48 -3.62 -0.53 15.62
CA ALA A 48 -3.78 0.92 15.59
C ALA A 48 -2.84 1.57 14.56
N LEU A 49 -1.58 1.10 14.46
CA LEU A 49 -0.62 1.55 13.46
C LEU A 49 -1.10 1.23 12.03
N LEU A 50 -1.61 0.03 11.80
CA LEU A 50 -2.15 -0.38 10.50
C LEU A 50 -3.39 0.43 10.12
N ILE A 51 -4.31 0.64 11.06
CA ILE A 51 -5.51 1.44 10.85
C ILE A 51 -5.14 2.90 10.56
N THR A 52 -4.25 3.49 11.34
CA THR A 52 -3.84 4.90 11.15
C THR A 52 -3.12 5.11 9.83
N THR A 53 -2.19 4.22 9.44
CA THR A 53 -1.52 4.29 8.14
C THR A 53 -2.51 4.13 6.98
N LEU A 54 -3.46 3.20 7.09
CA LEU A 54 -4.51 3.01 6.09
C LEU A 54 -5.44 4.22 6.01
N ALA A 55 -5.87 4.77 7.15
CA ALA A 55 -6.70 5.96 7.23
C ALA A 55 -6.00 7.18 6.61
N LEU A 56 -4.70 7.37 6.89
CA LEU A 56 -3.91 8.45 6.31
C LEU A 56 -3.80 8.30 4.79
N ALA A 57 -3.52 7.08 4.31
CA ALA A 57 -3.43 6.78 2.88
C ALA A 57 -4.77 7.05 2.18
N LEU A 58 -5.88 6.58 2.75
CA LEU A 58 -7.23 6.83 2.24
C LEU A 58 -7.60 8.31 2.27
N TRP A 59 -7.27 9.02 3.34
CA TRP A 59 -7.53 10.46 3.45
C TRP A 59 -6.75 11.24 2.41
N ARG A 60 -5.46 10.92 2.22
CA ARG A 60 -4.60 11.56 1.21
C ARG A 60 -5.11 11.26 -0.20
N GLN A 61 -5.57 10.03 -0.46
CA GLN A 61 -6.24 9.68 -1.72
C GLN A 61 -7.56 10.42 -1.93
N ARG A 62 -8.40 10.52 -0.90
CA ARG A 62 -9.67 11.27 -0.97
C ARG A 62 -9.42 12.75 -1.18
N ARG A 63 -8.39 13.32 -0.53
CA ARG A 63 -7.97 14.70 -0.75
C ARG A 63 -7.47 14.91 -2.17
N TRP A 64 -6.71 13.95 -2.72
CA TRP A 64 -6.29 13.96 -4.13
C TRP A 64 -7.47 13.92 -5.10
N ALA A 65 -8.46 13.06 -4.81
CA ALA A 65 -9.67 12.94 -5.60
C ALA A 65 -10.56 14.20 -5.54
N ARG A 66 -10.61 14.85 -4.37
CA ARG A 66 -11.40 16.08 -4.13
C ARG A 66 -10.75 17.36 -4.67
N GLN A 67 -9.49 17.34 -5.09
CA GLN A 67 -8.82 18.54 -5.65
C GLN A 67 -9.40 18.99 -7.00
N ILE A 68 -10.05 18.07 -7.71
CA ILE A 68 -10.62 18.32 -9.04
C ILE A 68 -12.14 18.17 -8.91
N GLU A 69 -12.84 19.26 -9.18
CA GLU A 69 -14.29 19.27 -9.31
C GLU A 69 -14.64 18.80 -10.72
N TRP A 70 -15.21 17.60 -10.85
CA TRP A 70 -15.37 16.92 -12.15
C TRP A 70 -16.56 17.43 -12.98
N GLN A 71 -17.18 18.56 -12.61
CA GLN A 71 -18.35 19.13 -13.28
C GLN A 71 -18.06 20.48 -13.95
N GLU A 72 -16.85 21.03 -13.84
CA GLU A 72 -16.50 22.30 -14.47
C GLU A 72 -16.18 22.13 -15.96
N ALA A 73 -16.62 23.10 -16.77
CA ALA A 73 -16.29 23.18 -18.20
C ALA A 73 -14.76 23.22 -18.46
N GLU A 74 -13.97 23.67 -17.48
CA GLU A 74 -12.50 23.74 -17.54
C GLU A 74 -11.79 22.54 -16.90
N LEU A 75 -12.42 21.36 -16.97
CA LEU A 75 -11.90 20.14 -16.35
C LEU A 75 -10.49 19.76 -16.81
N VAL A 76 -10.23 19.79 -18.12
CA VAL A 76 -8.95 19.35 -18.71
C VAL A 76 -7.81 20.34 -18.41
N PRO A 77 -7.99 21.67 -18.56
CA PRO A 77 -7.00 22.65 -18.10
C PRO A 77 -6.66 22.53 -16.61
N ARG A 78 -7.66 22.39 -15.74
CA ARG A 78 -7.46 22.24 -14.29
C ARG A 78 -6.75 20.93 -13.96
N LEU A 79 -7.14 19.83 -14.61
CA LEU A 79 -6.46 18.54 -14.50
C LEU A 79 -4.99 18.64 -14.93
N GLN A 80 -4.70 19.30 -16.04
CA GLN A 80 -3.33 19.51 -16.52
C GLN A 80 -2.51 20.32 -15.51
N ALA A 81 -3.06 21.42 -14.98
CA ALA A 81 -2.38 22.25 -13.98
C ALA A 81 -2.03 21.45 -12.72
N VAL A 82 -2.99 20.69 -12.18
CA VAL A 82 -2.78 19.84 -10.99
C VAL A 82 -1.75 18.75 -11.27
N LEU A 83 -1.85 18.05 -12.40
CA LEU A 83 -0.89 17.02 -12.80
C LEU A 83 0.52 17.62 -12.98
N ARG A 84 0.64 18.80 -13.59
CA ARG A 84 1.92 19.45 -13.85
C ARG A 84 2.56 19.95 -12.56
N GLN A 85 1.78 20.56 -11.66
CA GLN A 85 2.26 20.98 -10.33
C GLN A 85 2.70 19.76 -9.50
N ALA A 86 1.90 18.68 -9.52
CA ALA A 86 2.23 17.44 -8.83
C ALA A 86 3.48 16.76 -9.41
N ALA A 87 3.60 16.72 -10.74
CA ALA A 87 4.75 16.16 -11.43
C ALA A 87 6.02 16.95 -11.11
N LEU A 88 5.99 18.29 -11.18
CA LEU A 88 7.13 19.15 -10.85
C LEU A 88 7.56 19.02 -9.38
N ALA A 89 6.61 18.87 -8.45
CA ALA A 89 6.92 18.69 -7.04
C ALA A 89 7.68 17.38 -6.74
N HIS A 90 7.48 16.33 -7.54
CA HIS A 90 8.10 15.02 -7.33
C HIS A 90 9.27 14.74 -8.29
N TRP A 91 9.25 15.34 -9.49
CA TRP A 91 10.20 15.13 -10.59
C TRP A 91 10.42 16.44 -11.37
N PRO A 92 11.51 17.19 -11.10
CA PRO A 92 11.78 18.45 -11.79
C PRO A 92 12.06 18.28 -13.29
N GLU A 93 12.49 17.08 -13.72
CA GLU A 93 12.75 16.71 -15.13
C GLU A 93 11.50 16.86 -16.02
N ALA A 94 10.30 16.75 -15.45
CA ALA A 94 9.04 16.90 -16.17
C ALA A 94 8.82 18.31 -16.75
N ARG A 95 9.63 19.31 -16.35
CA ARG A 95 9.54 20.70 -16.82
C ARG A 95 9.75 20.83 -18.34
N HIS A 96 10.62 20.02 -18.91
CA HIS A 96 10.97 20.07 -20.34
C HIS A 96 9.96 19.35 -21.24
N LEU A 97 9.10 18.50 -20.66
CA LEU A 97 8.13 17.71 -21.41
C LEU A 97 6.85 18.51 -21.66
N GLN A 98 6.38 18.47 -22.90
CA GLN A 98 5.16 19.16 -23.33
C GLN A 98 4.32 18.26 -24.23
N GLY A 99 3.02 18.53 -24.31
CA GLY A 99 2.07 17.85 -25.20
C GLY A 99 2.04 16.33 -25.02
N GLU A 100 2.12 15.62 -26.13
CA GLU A 100 2.05 14.15 -26.20
C GLU A 100 3.19 13.45 -25.44
N ALA A 101 4.42 13.98 -25.55
CA ALA A 101 5.57 13.44 -24.81
C ALA A 101 5.38 13.53 -23.29
N TRP A 102 4.68 14.56 -22.81
CA TRP A 102 4.32 14.69 -21.40
C TRP A 102 3.27 13.65 -20.98
N LEU A 103 2.26 13.38 -21.82
CA LEU A 103 1.25 12.35 -21.55
C LEU A 103 1.85 10.94 -21.53
N ALA A 104 2.72 10.63 -22.49
CA ALA A 104 3.44 9.36 -22.54
C ALA A 104 4.36 9.16 -21.31
N TRP A 105 5.01 10.24 -20.86
CA TRP A 105 5.81 10.22 -19.63
C TRP A 105 4.95 9.99 -18.38
N LEU A 106 3.77 10.60 -18.29
CA LEU A 106 2.84 10.37 -17.18
C LEU A 106 2.42 8.88 -17.12
N ASP A 107 2.19 8.26 -18.27
CA ASP A 107 1.83 6.85 -18.37
C ASP A 107 2.96 5.93 -17.93
N ALA A 108 4.20 6.24 -18.31
CA ALA A 108 5.37 5.51 -17.85
C ALA A 108 5.56 5.58 -16.32
N ARG A 109 5.21 6.72 -15.69
CA ARG A 109 5.39 6.92 -14.24
C ARG A 109 4.22 6.40 -13.40
N GLY A 110 2.99 6.58 -13.88
CA GLY A 110 1.77 6.27 -13.14
C GLY A 110 1.06 4.99 -13.54
N GLY A 111 1.46 4.34 -14.65
CA GLY A 111 0.71 3.22 -15.22
C GLY A 111 -0.69 3.61 -15.68
N SER A 112 -0.87 4.88 -16.05
CA SER A 112 -2.08 5.45 -16.62
C SER A 112 -2.12 5.24 -18.15
N ARG A 113 -3.21 5.68 -18.77
CA ARG A 113 -3.42 5.64 -20.23
C ARG A 113 -3.82 7.03 -20.75
N PHE A 114 -3.10 8.06 -20.32
CA PHE A 114 -3.30 9.43 -20.79
C PHE A 114 -2.90 9.60 -22.26
N ALA A 115 -1.97 8.79 -22.77
CA ALA A 115 -1.56 8.79 -24.18
C ALA A 115 -2.70 8.43 -25.13
N GLU A 116 -3.70 7.63 -24.71
CA GLU A 116 -4.90 7.35 -25.51
C GLU A 116 -5.69 8.63 -25.85
N PHE A 117 -5.55 9.67 -25.03
CA PHE A 117 -6.22 10.96 -25.22
C PHE A 117 -5.33 12.01 -25.89
N ALA A 118 -4.06 11.71 -26.20
CA ALA A 118 -3.14 12.63 -26.84
C ALA A 118 -3.70 13.35 -28.10
N PRO A 119 -4.43 12.69 -29.03
CA PRO A 119 -4.96 13.38 -30.21
C PRO A 119 -6.09 14.37 -29.88
N LEU A 120 -6.87 14.10 -28.84
CA LEU A 120 -8.00 14.95 -28.41
C LEU A 120 -7.56 16.02 -27.39
N TRP A 121 -6.41 15.84 -26.76
CA TRP A 121 -5.89 16.68 -25.69
C TRP A 121 -5.73 18.16 -26.09
N PRO A 122 -5.14 18.52 -27.25
CA PRO A 122 -5.03 19.92 -27.67
C PRO A 122 -6.40 20.55 -27.92
N HIS A 123 -7.37 19.75 -28.41
CA HIS A 123 -8.71 20.21 -28.69
C HIS A 123 -9.50 20.52 -27.41
N TRP A 124 -9.23 19.82 -26.31
CA TRP A 124 -9.81 20.11 -25.00
C TRP A 124 -9.11 21.23 -24.24
N LEU A 125 -7.81 21.45 -24.49
CA LEU A 125 -7.03 22.50 -23.83
C LEU A 125 -7.17 23.87 -24.46
N TYR A 126 -7.14 23.91 -25.79
CA TYR A 126 -7.11 25.16 -26.56
C TYR A 126 -8.35 25.34 -27.43
N GLY A 127 -9.11 24.27 -27.65
CA GLY A 127 -10.39 24.31 -28.35
C GLY A 127 -11.56 24.40 -27.39
N ARG A 128 -12.77 24.56 -27.95
CA ARG A 128 -14.04 24.48 -27.21
C ARG A 128 -14.55 23.04 -27.03
N GLY A 129 -13.67 22.05 -27.17
CA GLY A 129 -14.05 20.65 -27.04
C GLY A 129 -14.21 20.28 -25.58
N GLU A 130 -15.39 19.82 -25.19
CA GLU A 130 -15.62 19.25 -23.87
C GLU A 130 -15.55 17.71 -23.95
N PRO A 131 -14.87 17.05 -22.99
CA PRO A 131 -14.84 15.60 -22.94
C PRO A 131 -16.22 15.05 -22.59
N ASP A 132 -16.66 14.01 -23.32
CA ASP A 132 -17.91 13.30 -23.03
C ASP A 132 -17.87 12.60 -21.66
N ALA A 133 -19.03 12.28 -21.08
CA ALA A 133 -19.13 11.63 -19.76
C ALA A 133 -18.31 10.33 -19.67
N THR A 134 -18.22 9.57 -20.77
CA THR A 134 -17.40 8.35 -20.85
C THR A 134 -15.90 8.66 -20.78
N GLN A 135 -15.45 9.69 -21.50
CA GLN A 135 -14.06 10.16 -21.54
C GLN A 135 -13.67 10.78 -20.19
N GLN A 136 -14.56 11.55 -19.57
CA GLN A 136 -14.36 12.08 -18.22
C GLN A 136 -14.17 10.96 -17.20
N ALA A 137 -14.99 9.90 -17.26
CA ALA A 137 -14.85 8.75 -16.37
C ALA A 137 -13.51 8.02 -16.58
N ALA A 138 -13.05 7.88 -17.83
CA ALA A 138 -11.75 7.29 -18.14
C ALA A 138 -10.57 8.17 -17.66
N LEU A 139 -10.64 9.49 -17.85
CA LEU A 139 -9.66 10.45 -17.32
C LEU A 139 -9.60 10.40 -15.80
N ARG A 140 -10.76 10.33 -15.12
CA ARG A 140 -10.83 10.18 -13.67
C ARG A 140 -10.15 8.91 -13.19
N ARG A 141 -10.36 7.78 -13.88
CA ARG A 141 -9.68 6.52 -13.56
C ARG A 141 -8.16 6.63 -13.74
N CYS A 142 -7.71 7.26 -14.83
CA CYS A 142 -6.28 7.50 -15.07
C CYS A 142 -5.66 8.40 -14.00
N TYR A 143 -6.32 9.51 -13.65
CA TYR A 143 -5.89 10.44 -12.61
C TYR A 143 -5.82 9.78 -11.23
N LEU A 144 -6.83 9.01 -10.83
CA LEU A 144 -6.83 8.31 -9.55
C LEU A 144 -5.73 7.23 -9.49
N ARG A 145 -5.47 6.53 -10.60
CA ARG A 145 -4.40 5.53 -10.68
C ARG A 145 -3.02 6.19 -10.57
N TRP A 146 -2.80 7.29 -11.27
CA TRP A 146 -1.58 8.08 -11.19
C TRP A 146 -1.37 8.67 -9.79
N GLY A 147 -2.43 9.25 -9.22
CA GLY A 147 -2.46 9.76 -7.86
C GLY A 147 -2.10 8.69 -6.84
N ARG A 148 -2.67 7.48 -6.92
CA ARG A 148 -2.29 6.35 -6.03
C ARG A 148 -0.79 6.05 -6.08
N ARG A 149 -0.16 6.11 -7.26
CA ARG A 149 1.27 5.81 -7.43
C ARG A 149 2.18 6.95 -6.95
N CYS A 150 1.75 8.20 -7.05
CA CYS A 150 2.51 9.37 -6.60
C CYS A 150 2.31 9.67 -5.10
N VAL A 151 1.10 9.43 -4.59
CA VAL A 151 0.67 9.74 -3.22
C VAL A 151 1.04 8.64 -2.22
N SER A 152 1.19 7.39 -2.68
CA SER A 152 1.66 6.31 -1.82
C SER A 152 3.19 6.36 -1.71
N PRO A 153 3.72 6.59 -0.49
CA PRO A 153 4.72 5.64 -0.01
C PRO A 153 4.52 5.27 1.47
N PRO A 154 5.10 4.14 1.91
CA PRO A 154 6.46 4.24 2.45
C PRO A 154 7.49 3.66 1.48
N ARG A 155 8.49 4.50 1.14
CA ARG A 155 9.61 4.17 0.26
C ARG A 155 10.59 3.30 1.02
N LEU A 156 10.30 2.00 1.13
CA LEU A 156 11.33 1.03 1.51
C LEU A 156 11.78 0.16 0.33
N LEU A 157 11.04 0.13 -0.79
CA LEU A 157 11.34 -0.82 -1.88
C LEU A 157 11.30 -0.26 -3.30
N THR A 158 10.93 0.99 -3.53
CA THR A 158 11.04 1.58 -4.88
C THR A 158 12.46 2.10 -5.11
N ARG A 159 13.37 1.13 -5.23
CA ARG A 159 14.61 1.26 -6.01
C ARG A 159 14.19 1.95 -7.30
N ALA A 160 14.76 3.12 -7.56
CA ALA A 160 14.59 3.81 -8.83
C ALA A 160 14.88 2.80 -9.94
N THR A 161 13.84 2.31 -10.62
CA THR A 161 14.01 1.52 -11.82
C THR A 161 14.62 2.46 -12.82
N GLY A 162 15.95 2.31 -12.94
CA GLY A 162 16.81 3.06 -13.81
C GLY A 162 16.20 3.17 -15.19
N TRP A 163 16.06 4.42 -15.58
CA TRP A 163 15.83 4.85 -16.93
C TRP A 163 16.95 4.31 -17.82
N GLY A 164 16.60 3.78 -19.00
CA GLY A 164 17.59 3.33 -19.98
C GLY A 164 17.14 2.15 -20.83
N ARG A 165 16.10 2.32 -21.65
CA ARG A 165 16.04 1.55 -22.90
C ARG A 165 16.01 2.56 -24.05
N ARG A 166 17.18 2.69 -24.67
CA ARG A 166 17.50 3.41 -25.91
C ARG A 166 16.34 3.40 -26.90
N HIS A 167 16.01 4.58 -27.41
CA HIS A 167 15.35 4.72 -28.70
C HIS A 167 16.25 5.61 -29.57
N ASP A 168 17.39 5.04 -29.98
CA ASP A 168 18.23 5.58 -31.05
C ASP A 168 18.43 4.46 -32.07
N GLY A 169 18.14 4.78 -33.33
CA GLY A 169 18.06 3.88 -34.47
C GLY A 169 16.85 4.30 -35.31
N GLY A 170 16.84 5.48 -35.92
CA GLY A 170 17.89 5.94 -36.82
C GLY A 170 17.56 5.40 -38.20
N ALA A 171 16.59 6.04 -38.85
CA ALA A 171 16.30 5.85 -40.25
C ALA A 171 17.42 6.53 -41.06
N THR A 172 18.17 5.73 -41.81
CA THR A 172 18.68 5.99 -43.17
C THR A 172 19.28 4.69 -43.69
#